data_AF-A0A235BS72-F1
#
_entry.id   AF-A0A235BS72-F1
#
_cell.length_a   1.000
_cell.length_b   1.000
_cell.length_c   1.000
_cell.angle_alpha   90.00
_cell.angle_beta   90.00
_cell.angle_gamma   90.00
#
_symmetry.space_group_name_H-M   'P 1'
#
loop_
_entity.id
_entity.type
_entity.pdbx_description
1 polymer ?
#
loop_
_entity_poly.entity_id
_entity_poly.type
_entity_poly.pdbx_seq_one_letter_code
_entity_poly.pdbx_strand_id
1 'polypeptide(L)'
;MSELRFDPVLREWVIVATSRQERPLLPEDVCPFCPGSGRVPDSYDVLIYPNDFPSLSIPPPEITAEVGKMREVRKALGVCDVVLYSPKHDLTFADLAITQIEKIVKLWKKRFKELARMKEIKYVFIFENKGEVIGVTMPHPHGQIYAFPFIPPRPRRELTSSRRYWKTKKKCLFCEIVEDEKRDGKRLIIENSSFISFIPFYAKYPYEVHIYSKRHIQTLLQFTKGEEKDLAHILKVITKKYDNLFGFSFPYMMVFHQAPVDDKDYSYYHFHIEFYPPYRAKDKLKFRASCETGAGTFINDTSPEEKAEEMRRAKGEE
;
A
#
# COMPACT_ATOMS: atom_id res chain seq x y z
N MET A 1 25.25 2.41 3.87
CA MET A 1 24.87 3.14 5.10
C MET A 1 23.36 3.32 5.10
N SER A 2 22.68 3.14 6.25
CA SER A 2 21.28 3.52 6.43
C SER A 2 21.01 4.05 7.84
N GLU A 3 20.36 5.20 7.96
CA GLU A 3 20.01 5.85 9.23
C GLU A 3 18.71 6.67 9.12
N LEU A 4 18.05 6.94 10.24
CA LEU A 4 16.87 7.79 10.34
C LEU A 4 17.27 9.19 10.76
N ARG A 5 16.89 10.21 9.99
CA ARG A 5 17.08 11.63 10.34
C ARG A 5 15.74 12.28 10.57
N PHE A 6 15.59 13.01 11.67
CA PHE A 6 14.33 13.67 12.00
C PHE A 6 14.24 15.05 11.34
N ASP A 7 13.14 15.31 10.64
CA ASP A 7 12.73 16.65 10.23
C ASP A 7 11.96 17.32 11.39
N PRO A 8 12.53 18.36 12.04
CA PRO A 8 11.86 19.03 13.16
C PRO A 8 10.69 19.94 12.73
N VAL A 9 10.64 20.37 11.47
CA VAL A 9 9.61 21.27 10.92
C VAL A 9 8.31 20.50 10.68
N LEU A 10 8.40 19.37 9.97
CA LEU A 10 7.26 18.49 9.67
C LEU A 10 7.04 17.39 10.71
N ARG A 11 7.98 17.26 11.66
CA ARG A 11 8.01 16.26 12.72
C ARG A 11 7.97 14.84 12.20
N GLU A 12 8.76 14.53 11.19
CA GLU A 12 8.76 13.21 10.53
C GLU A 12 10.17 12.63 10.36
N TRP A 13 10.23 11.31 10.21
CA TRP A 13 11.48 10.59 10.00
C TRP A 13 11.75 10.44 8.51
N VAL A 14 12.95 10.81 8.11
CA VAL A 14 13.50 10.57 6.77
C VAL A 14 14.49 9.42 6.86
N ILE A 15 14.32 8.41 6.01
CA ILE A 15 15.28 7.31 5.90
C ILE A 15 16.37 7.71 4.89
N VAL A 16 17.60 7.85 5.36
CA VAL A 16 18.76 8.11 4.52
C VAL A 16 19.48 6.78 4.28
N ALA A 17 19.27 6.19 3.11
CA ALA A 17 19.84 4.88 2.73
C ALA A 17 20.69 5.02 1.46
N THR A 18 21.99 5.32 1.62
CA THR A 18 22.89 5.65 0.51
C THR A 18 23.24 4.45 -0.37
N SER A 19 23.29 3.24 0.20
CA SER A 19 23.57 2.00 -0.55
C SER A 19 22.51 1.68 -1.62
N ARG A 20 21.36 2.37 -1.60
CA ARG A 20 20.36 2.24 -2.67
C ARG A 20 20.83 2.81 -4.01
N GLN A 21 21.82 3.70 -4.03
CA GLN A 21 22.44 4.16 -5.28
C GLN A 21 23.25 3.06 -5.96
N GLU A 22 23.70 2.05 -5.20
CA GLU A 22 24.47 0.91 -5.72
C GLU A 22 23.57 -0.21 -6.27
N ARG A 23 22.24 -0.01 -6.29
CA ARG A 23 21.32 -0.99 -6.86
C ARG A 23 21.66 -1.16 -8.35
N PRO A 24 22.07 -2.35 -8.80
CA PRO A 24 22.44 -2.55 -10.18
C PRO A 24 21.21 -2.35 -11.07
N LEU A 25 21.40 -1.66 -12.19
CA LEU A 25 20.50 -1.76 -13.32
C LEU A 25 20.75 -3.14 -13.94
N LEU A 26 19.87 -4.09 -13.62
CA LEU A 26 19.95 -5.42 -14.21
C LEU A 26 19.54 -5.33 -15.69
N PRO A 27 20.17 -6.12 -16.58
CA PRO A 27 19.66 -6.32 -17.94
C PRO A 27 18.20 -6.77 -17.92
N GLU A 28 17.41 -6.40 -18.93
CA GLU A 28 15.97 -6.70 -19.01
C GLU A 28 15.68 -8.21 -18.91
N ASP A 29 16.62 -9.03 -19.35
CA ASP A 29 16.57 -10.48 -19.42
C ASP A 29 17.00 -11.20 -18.12
N VAL A 30 17.46 -10.47 -17.09
CA VAL A 30 17.91 -11.06 -15.82
C VAL A 30 16.96 -10.72 -14.67
N CYS A 31 16.08 -11.66 -14.34
CA CYS A 31 15.19 -11.54 -13.18
C CYS A 31 15.71 -12.34 -11.97
N PRO A 32 16.03 -11.70 -10.82
CA PRO A 32 16.43 -12.41 -9.60
C PRO A 32 15.28 -13.19 -8.96
N PHE A 33 14.04 -12.90 -9.34
CA PHE A 33 12.84 -13.46 -8.72
C PHE A 33 12.23 -14.64 -9.50
N CYS A 34 12.78 -14.98 -10.66
CA CYS A 34 12.39 -16.18 -11.41
C CYS A 34 13.01 -17.44 -10.81
N PRO A 35 12.29 -18.58 -10.77
CA PRO A 35 12.89 -19.89 -10.52
C PRO A 35 14.10 -20.14 -11.41
N GLY A 36 15.16 -20.75 -10.87
CA GLY A 36 16.43 -20.94 -11.58
C GLY A 36 17.40 -19.74 -11.53
N SER A 37 17.03 -18.62 -10.92
CA SER A 37 17.93 -17.47 -10.74
C SER A 37 19.06 -17.71 -9.72
N GLY A 38 18.95 -18.77 -8.91
CA GLY A 38 19.82 -19.04 -7.77
C GLY A 38 19.57 -18.16 -6.54
N ARG A 39 18.64 -17.19 -6.60
CA ARG A 39 18.27 -16.33 -5.46
C ARG A 39 16.96 -16.74 -4.79
N VAL A 40 16.06 -17.37 -5.53
CA VAL A 40 14.78 -17.89 -5.02
C VAL A 40 14.75 -19.42 -5.15
N PRO A 41 13.89 -20.12 -4.39
CA PRO A 41 13.69 -21.55 -4.60
C PRO A 41 13.27 -21.87 -6.04
N ASP A 42 13.69 -23.03 -6.55
CA ASP A 42 13.34 -23.51 -7.90
C ASP A 42 11.82 -23.75 -8.08
N SER A 43 11.06 -23.74 -7.00
CA SER A 43 9.61 -23.76 -7.02
C SER A 43 9.04 -22.99 -5.83
N TYR A 44 8.13 -22.06 -6.11
CA TYR A 44 7.32 -21.36 -5.11
C TYR A 44 6.00 -20.92 -5.72
N ASP A 45 4.96 -20.76 -4.89
CA ASP A 45 3.69 -20.15 -5.29
C ASP A 45 3.69 -18.65 -5.04
N VAL A 46 3.93 -18.28 -3.78
CA VAL A 46 4.11 -16.92 -3.26
C VAL A 46 5.28 -16.95 -2.29
N LEU A 47 6.06 -15.88 -2.21
CA LEU A 47 7.27 -15.86 -1.39
C LEU A 47 7.49 -14.51 -0.71
N ILE A 48 7.90 -14.54 0.56
CA ILE A 48 8.54 -13.40 1.21
C ILE A 48 10.03 -13.50 0.95
N TYR A 49 10.58 -12.50 0.26
CA TYR A 49 11.99 -12.39 -0.07
C TYR A 49 12.57 -11.15 0.64
N PRO A 50 13.59 -11.30 1.52
CA PRO A 50 14.23 -10.15 2.15
C PRO A 50 14.82 -9.21 1.09
N ASN A 51 14.55 -7.91 1.17
CA ASN A 51 15.05 -6.99 0.16
C ASN A 51 16.59 -6.93 0.17
N ASP A 52 17.23 -7.11 -0.99
CA ASP A 52 18.70 -7.07 -1.14
C ASP A 52 19.30 -5.69 -0.79
N PHE A 53 18.51 -4.62 -0.94
CA PHE A 53 18.91 -3.23 -0.69
C PHE A 53 17.96 -2.56 0.31
N PRO A 54 17.86 -3.10 1.54
CA PRO A 54 16.84 -2.69 2.49
C PRO A 54 17.14 -1.28 3.01
N SER A 55 16.12 -0.42 3.08
CA SER A 55 16.26 0.88 3.73
C SER A 55 16.22 0.77 5.25
N LEU A 56 15.72 -0.35 5.80
CA LEU A 56 15.64 -0.65 7.22
C LEU A 56 16.07 -2.11 7.44
N SER A 57 16.86 -2.39 8.47
CA SER A 57 17.34 -3.75 8.74
C SER A 57 17.43 -4.09 10.23
N ILE A 58 17.52 -5.39 10.52
CA ILE A 58 17.81 -5.95 11.84
C ILE A 58 18.93 -6.99 11.69
N PRO A 59 20.11 -6.79 12.32
CA PRO A 59 20.49 -5.59 13.08
C PRO A 59 20.59 -4.34 12.16
N PRO A 60 20.31 -3.14 12.68
CA PRO A 60 20.49 -1.91 11.91
C PRO A 60 21.97 -1.52 11.80
N PRO A 61 22.38 -0.81 10.73
CA PRO A 61 23.73 -0.25 10.64
C PRO A 61 23.98 0.79 11.75
N GLU A 62 25.27 1.05 12.02
CA GLU A 62 25.65 2.14 12.91
C GLU A 62 25.35 3.51 12.29
N ILE A 63 25.08 4.48 13.17
CA ILE A 63 24.84 5.87 12.79
C ILE A 63 26.17 6.50 12.40
N THR A 64 26.15 7.30 11.33
CA THR A 64 27.33 8.01 10.84
C THR A 64 27.18 9.52 10.86
N ALA A 65 25.93 10.03 10.87
CA ALA A 65 25.70 11.46 11.00
C ALA A 65 26.04 11.99 12.40
N GLU A 66 26.59 13.21 12.43
CA GLU A 66 26.78 13.95 13.67
C GLU A 66 25.45 14.34 14.32
N VAL A 67 25.28 13.93 15.57
CA VAL A 67 24.15 14.36 16.40
C VAL A 67 24.39 15.79 16.90
N GLY A 68 23.33 16.59 16.97
CA GLY A 68 23.40 17.95 17.51
C GLY A 68 22.03 18.50 17.87
N LYS A 69 21.98 19.76 18.35
CA LYS A 69 20.75 20.40 18.85
C LYS A 69 19.54 20.28 17.92
N MET A 70 19.75 20.39 16.60
CA MET A 70 18.71 20.29 15.57
C MET A 70 18.88 19.05 14.67
N ARG A 71 19.79 18.14 15.03
CA ARG A 71 20.14 16.95 14.23
C ARG A 71 19.88 15.70 15.07
N GLU A 72 18.60 15.32 15.18
CA GLU A 72 18.22 14.05 15.79
C GLU A 72 18.37 12.91 14.78
N VAL A 73 19.13 11.89 15.15
CA VAL A 73 19.44 10.74 14.30
C VAL A 73 19.16 9.46 15.10
N ARG A 74 18.60 8.44 14.45
CA ARG A 74 18.38 7.11 15.02
C ARG A 74 18.85 6.03 14.06
N LYS A 75 19.10 4.83 14.59
CA LYS A 75 19.41 3.64 13.78
C LYS A 75 18.23 3.31 12.87
N ALA A 76 18.52 2.95 11.61
CA ALA A 76 17.51 2.52 10.62
C ALA A 76 17.02 1.09 10.89
N LEU A 77 16.44 0.89 12.07
CA LEU A 77 15.90 -0.38 12.50
C LEU A 77 14.59 -0.67 11.78
N GLY A 78 14.44 -1.87 11.24
CA GLY A 78 13.17 -2.33 10.70
C GLY A 78 13.36 -3.49 9.73
N VAL A 79 12.34 -3.74 8.92
CA VAL A 79 12.37 -4.80 7.92
C VAL A 79 11.86 -4.27 6.59
N CYS A 80 12.54 -4.61 5.50
CA CYS A 80 12.07 -4.38 4.14
C CYS A 80 11.99 -5.72 3.41
N ASP A 81 10.77 -6.19 3.15
CA ASP A 81 10.53 -7.41 2.40
C ASP A 81 10.00 -7.09 0.99
N VAL A 82 10.30 -7.96 0.04
CA VAL A 82 9.63 -8.10 -1.25
C VAL A 82 8.65 -9.27 -1.14
N VAL A 83 7.44 -9.10 -1.66
CA VAL A 83 6.40 -10.14 -1.71
C VAL A 83 6.25 -10.59 -3.14
N LEU A 84 6.78 -11.76 -3.49
CA LEU A 84 6.65 -12.32 -4.84
C LEU A 84 5.29 -12.99 -4.97
N TYR A 85 4.50 -12.54 -5.95
CA TYR A 85 3.11 -12.94 -6.13
C TYR A 85 2.93 -14.21 -6.96
N SER A 86 3.90 -14.54 -7.81
CA SER A 86 3.90 -15.70 -8.69
C SER A 86 5.33 -16.03 -9.13
N PRO A 87 5.66 -17.30 -9.45
CA PRO A 87 6.90 -17.63 -10.15
C PRO A 87 6.90 -17.20 -11.62
N LYS A 88 5.72 -16.88 -12.20
CA LYS A 88 5.57 -16.47 -13.60
C LYS A 88 5.91 -14.99 -13.76
N HIS A 89 6.87 -14.71 -14.64
CA HIS A 89 7.44 -13.38 -14.83
C HIS A 89 6.46 -12.38 -15.48
N ASP A 90 5.76 -12.82 -16.54
CA ASP A 90 4.99 -11.93 -17.42
C ASP A 90 3.56 -11.65 -16.93
N LEU A 91 3.22 -12.07 -15.70
CA LEU A 91 1.91 -11.81 -15.11
C LEU A 91 1.92 -10.49 -14.36
N THR A 92 0.78 -9.80 -14.38
CA THR A 92 0.49 -8.72 -13.45
C THR A 92 -0.47 -9.19 -12.36
N PHE A 93 -0.68 -8.39 -11.31
CA PHE A 93 -1.66 -8.71 -10.28
C PHE A 93 -3.07 -8.96 -10.87
N ALA A 94 -3.45 -8.20 -11.90
CA ALA A 94 -4.74 -8.33 -12.58
C ALA A 94 -4.88 -9.64 -13.37
N ASP A 95 -3.79 -10.33 -13.70
CA ASP A 95 -3.79 -11.60 -14.44
C ASP A 95 -3.85 -12.82 -13.52
N LEU A 96 -3.59 -12.64 -12.23
CA LEU A 96 -3.60 -13.73 -11.27
C LEU A 96 -5.01 -14.28 -11.08
N ALA A 97 -5.12 -15.60 -10.94
CA ALA A 97 -6.38 -16.22 -10.52
C ALA A 97 -6.72 -15.80 -9.08
N ILE A 98 -8.02 -15.73 -8.75
CA ILE A 98 -8.48 -15.38 -7.39
C ILE A 98 -7.84 -16.28 -6.34
N THR A 99 -7.72 -17.58 -6.61
CA THR A 99 -7.07 -18.54 -5.69
C THR A 99 -5.59 -18.24 -5.43
N GLN A 100 -4.88 -17.65 -6.40
CA GLN A 100 -3.51 -17.18 -6.22
C GLN A 100 -3.49 -15.91 -5.36
N ILE A 101 -4.41 -14.97 -5.59
CA ILE A 101 -4.53 -13.76 -4.77
C ILE A 101 -4.90 -14.11 -3.32
N GLU A 102 -5.74 -15.13 -3.09
CA GLU A 102 -6.01 -15.64 -1.74
C GLU A 102 -4.73 -16.13 -1.04
N LYS A 103 -3.80 -16.79 -1.76
CA LYS A 103 -2.49 -17.18 -1.19
C LYS A 103 -1.67 -15.95 -0.81
N ILE A 104 -1.71 -14.89 -1.62
CA ILE A 104 -1.03 -13.62 -1.35
C ILE A 104 -1.63 -12.96 -0.10
N VAL A 105 -2.96 -12.89 0.02
CA VAL A 105 -3.65 -12.35 1.21
C VAL A 105 -3.26 -13.11 2.48
N LYS A 106 -3.21 -14.45 2.41
CA LYS A 106 -2.74 -15.29 3.52
C LYS A 106 -1.28 -15.03 3.86
N LEU A 107 -0.42 -14.83 2.85
CA LEU A 107 0.99 -14.50 3.05
C LEU A 107 1.16 -13.14 3.72
N TRP A 108 0.43 -12.10 3.28
CA TRP A 108 0.39 -10.79 3.93
C TRP A 108 -0.05 -10.90 5.39
N LYS A 109 -1.14 -11.61 5.67
CA LYS A 109 -1.62 -11.83 7.04
C LYS A 109 -0.59 -12.55 7.91
N LYS A 110 0.02 -13.61 7.39
CA LYS A 110 1.08 -14.36 8.08
C LYS A 110 2.27 -13.44 8.40
N ARG A 111 2.78 -12.73 7.40
CA ARG A 111 3.96 -11.87 7.57
C ARG A 111 3.68 -10.67 8.47
N PHE A 112 2.50 -10.07 8.36
CA PHE A 112 2.06 -9.02 9.30
C PHE A 112 2.06 -9.53 10.74
N LYS A 113 1.57 -10.75 11.00
CA LYS A 113 1.58 -11.36 12.34
C LYS A 113 2.98 -11.55 12.90
N GLU A 114 3.93 -11.97 12.07
CA GLU A 114 5.33 -12.14 12.46
C GLU A 114 5.97 -10.80 12.83
N LEU A 115 5.83 -9.80 11.96
CA LEU A 115 6.38 -8.46 12.17
C LEU A 115 5.73 -7.75 13.36
N ALA A 116 4.43 -7.93 13.59
CA ALA A 116 3.71 -7.36 14.72
C ALA A 116 4.17 -7.90 16.08
N ARG A 117 4.86 -9.05 16.13
CA ARG A 117 5.41 -9.61 17.37
C ARG A 117 6.78 -9.03 17.73
N MET A 118 7.40 -8.29 16.81
CA MET A 118 8.71 -7.67 17.02
C MET A 118 8.53 -6.36 17.79
N LYS A 119 9.06 -6.28 19.01
CA LYS A 119 8.82 -5.15 19.94
C LYS A 119 9.31 -3.81 19.39
N GLU A 120 10.32 -3.85 18.54
CA GLU A 120 10.95 -2.70 17.92
C GLU A 120 10.10 -2.11 16.79
N ILE A 121 9.21 -2.91 16.19
CA ILE A 121 8.31 -2.47 15.13
C ILE A 121 7.09 -1.77 15.73
N LYS A 122 6.69 -0.66 15.12
CA LYS A 122 5.51 0.13 15.51
C LYS A 122 4.46 0.19 14.41
N TYR A 123 4.86 -0.01 13.16
CA TYR A 123 3.95 0.03 12.02
C TYR A 123 4.39 -0.93 10.92
N VAL A 124 3.46 -1.67 10.33
CA VAL A 124 3.70 -2.56 9.20
C VAL A 124 2.92 -2.03 8.00
N PHE A 125 3.64 -1.63 6.97
CA PHE A 125 3.08 -1.04 5.75
C PHE A 125 3.24 -2.01 4.58
N ILE A 126 2.12 -2.50 4.09
CA ILE A 126 2.04 -3.39 2.93
C ILE A 126 1.67 -2.53 1.73
N PHE A 127 2.42 -2.67 0.63
CA PHE A 127 2.17 -1.90 -0.57
C PHE A 127 2.65 -2.60 -1.85
N GLU A 128 2.19 -2.11 -2.99
CA GLU A 128 2.64 -2.50 -4.32
C GLU A 128 2.82 -1.23 -5.15
N ASN A 129 3.88 -1.21 -5.95
CA ASN A 129 4.03 -0.26 -7.05
C ASN A 129 4.00 -1.08 -8.33
N LYS A 130 3.06 -0.80 -9.24
CA LYS A 130 2.94 -1.40 -10.56
C LYS A 130 3.17 -0.34 -11.66
N GLY A 131 4.07 -0.64 -12.60
CA GLY A 131 4.29 0.14 -13.83
C GLY A 131 5.50 1.08 -13.80
N GLU A 132 6.17 1.21 -14.94
CA GLU A 132 7.42 1.98 -15.09
C GLU A 132 7.26 3.46 -14.77
N VAL A 133 6.10 4.04 -15.12
CA VAL A 133 5.81 5.48 -14.91
C VAL A 133 5.80 5.90 -13.43
N ILE A 134 5.76 4.95 -12.49
CA ILE A 134 5.90 5.20 -11.05
C ILE A 134 7.23 4.66 -10.47
N GLY A 135 8.22 4.39 -11.33
CA GLY A 135 9.58 4.03 -10.94
C GLY A 135 9.80 2.53 -10.70
N VAL A 136 8.92 1.66 -11.19
CA VAL A 136 9.13 0.21 -11.13
C VAL A 136 10.09 -0.20 -12.24
N THR A 137 11.23 -0.77 -11.86
CA THR A 137 12.26 -1.25 -12.80
C THR A 137 12.36 -2.77 -12.88
N MET A 138 11.50 -3.50 -12.16
CA MET A 138 11.47 -4.96 -12.14
C MET A 138 10.05 -5.42 -12.49
N PRO A 139 9.84 -5.99 -13.69
CA PRO A 139 8.49 -6.30 -14.18
C PRO A 139 7.83 -7.51 -13.48
N HIS A 140 8.62 -8.40 -12.87
CA HIS A 140 8.12 -9.57 -12.15
C HIS A 140 7.07 -9.16 -11.09
N PRO A 141 5.91 -9.83 -10.99
CA PRO A 141 4.82 -9.39 -10.13
C PRO A 141 5.19 -9.47 -8.65
N HIS A 142 5.30 -8.31 -8.00
CA HIS A 142 5.67 -8.22 -6.60
C HIS A 142 5.07 -7.03 -5.87
N GLY A 143 4.89 -7.20 -4.57
CA GLY A 143 4.66 -6.13 -3.61
C GLY A 143 5.82 -5.99 -2.65
N GLN A 144 5.63 -5.20 -1.60
CA GLN A 144 6.61 -4.95 -0.56
C GLN A 144 5.93 -4.83 0.81
N ILE A 145 6.69 -5.14 1.86
CA ILE A 145 6.27 -4.91 3.25
C ILE A 145 7.39 -4.20 3.98
N TYR A 146 7.11 -2.98 4.46
CA TYR A 146 8.06 -2.21 5.27
C TYR A 146 7.56 -2.19 6.71
N ALA A 147 8.38 -2.68 7.63
CA ALA A 147 8.13 -2.65 9.06
C ALA A 147 8.97 -1.52 9.68
N PHE A 148 8.30 -0.48 10.16
CA PHE A 148 8.91 0.74 10.68
C PHE A 148 8.99 0.72 12.21
N PRO A 149 10.02 1.34 12.81
CA PRO A 149 10.12 1.51 14.26
C PRO A 149 9.37 2.76 14.76
N PHE A 150 8.59 3.39 13.89
CA PHE A 150 7.73 4.54 14.14
C PHE A 150 6.47 4.44 13.28
N ILE A 151 5.45 5.25 13.58
CA ILE A 151 4.25 5.36 12.73
C ILE A 151 4.53 6.39 11.63
N PRO A 152 4.45 6.03 10.33
CA PRO A 152 4.71 6.96 9.24
C PRO A 152 3.74 8.16 9.22
N PRO A 153 4.11 9.28 8.56
CA PRO A 153 3.38 10.55 8.68
C PRO A 153 1.91 10.49 8.24
N ARG A 154 1.61 9.77 7.15
CA ARG A 154 0.23 9.62 6.63
C ARG A 154 -0.68 8.83 7.59
N PRO A 155 -0.37 7.57 7.96
CA PRO A 155 -1.12 6.85 8.99
C PRO A 155 -1.24 7.63 10.31
N ARG A 156 -0.18 8.35 10.74
CA ARG A 156 -0.22 9.17 11.95
C ARG A 156 -1.27 10.30 11.87
N ARG A 157 -1.39 10.96 10.72
CA ARG A 157 -2.41 12.00 10.49
C ARG A 157 -3.82 11.42 10.49
N GLU A 158 -4.01 10.27 9.86
CA GLU A 158 -5.32 9.59 9.88
C GLU A 158 -5.71 9.17 11.29
N LEU A 159 -4.81 8.52 12.04
CA LEU A 159 -5.02 8.18 13.45
C LEU A 159 -5.40 9.39 14.30
N THR A 160 -4.75 10.55 14.07
CA THR A 160 -5.07 11.79 14.77
C THR A 160 -6.49 12.27 14.45
N SER A 161 -6.87 12.26 13.17
CA SER A 161 -8.20 12.63 12.71
C SER A 161 -9.28 11.68 13.26
N SER A 162 -9.09 10.37 13.11
CA SER A 162 -10.03 9.35 13.58
C SER A 162 -10.19 9.38 15.09
N ARG A 163 -9.10 9.60 15.85
CA ARG A 163 -9.18 9.76 17.31
C ARG A 163 -9.97 10.99 17.71
N ARG A 164 -9.78 12.12 17.01
CA ARG A 164 -10.53 13.36 17.28
C ARG A 164 -12.02 13.12 17.03
N TYR A 165 -12.37 12.54 15.89
CA TYR A 165 -13.76 12.24 15.55
C TYR A 165 -14.40 11.29 16.57
N TRP A 166 -13.73 10.20 16.93
CA TRP A 166 -14.21 9.25 17.91
C TRP A 166 -14.39 9.86 19.29
N LYS A 167 -13.50 10.74 19.74
CA LYS A 167 -13.65 11.43 21.04
C LYS A 167 -14.94 12.25 21.12
N THR A 168 -15.32 12.91 20.02
CA THR A 168 -16.50 13.78 19.96
C THR A 168 -17.78 13.03 19.63
N LYS A 169 -17.74 12.09 18.66
CA LYS A 169 -18.93 11.40 18.12
C LYS A 169 -19.13 10.00 18.67
N LYS A 170 -18.14 9.42 19.35
CA LYS A 170 -18.14 8.04 19.87
C LYS A 170 -18.39 6.97 18.81
N LYS A 171 -18.10 7.30 17.55
CA LYS A 171 -18.20 6.42 16.39
C LYS A 171 -16.89 6.40 15.62
N CYS A 172 -16.65 5.34 14.84
CA CYS A 172 -15.51 5.29 13.93
C CYS A 172 -15.76 6.21 12.73
N LEU A 173 -14.79 7.08 12.42
CA LEU A 173 -14.85 7.99 11.27
C LEU A 173 -15.04 7.23 9.95
N PHE A 174 -14.33 6.12 9.76
CA PHE A 174 -14.37 5.36 8.52
C PHE A 174 -15.68 4.59 8.33
N CYS A 175 -16.25 4.02 9.39
CA CYS A 175 -17.58 3.41 9.33
C CYS A 175 -18.64 4.41 8.87
N GLU A 176 -18.61 5.65 9.39
CA GLU A 176 -19.55 6.69 8.97
C GLU A 176 -19.33 7.11 7.50
N ILE A 177 -18.07 7.17 7.03
CA ILE A 177 -17.75 7.39 5.61
C ILE A 177 -18.33 6.28 4.74
N VAL A 178 -18.14 5.01 5.13
CA VAL A 178 -18.65 3.85 4.41
C VAL A 178 -20.19 3.86 4.36
N GLU A 179 -20.84 4.18 5.47
CA GLU A 179 -22.30 4.29 5.53
C GLU A 179 -22.83 5.41 4.65
N ASP A 180 -22.18 6.58 4.66
CA ASP A 180 -22.57 7.72 3.83
C ASP A 180 -22.37 7.44 2.33
N GLU A 181 -21.24 6.86 1.94
CA GLU A 181 -20.97 6.47 0.55
C GLU A 181 -21.93 5.39 0.06
N LYS A 182 -22.29 4.44 0.94
CA LYS A 182 -23.31 3.43 0.63
C LYS A 182 -24.69 4.05 0.40
N ARG A 183 -25.04 5.08 1.17
CA ARG A 183 -26.32 5.79 1.06
C ARG A 183 -26.40 6.66 -0.20
N ASP A 184 -25.34 7.39 -0.54
CA ASP A 184 -25.30 8.24 -1.74
C ASP A 184 -25.17 7.42 -3.03
N GLY A 185 -24.36 6.35 -3.00
CA GLY A 185 -24.24 5.38 -4.11
C GLY A 185 -23.46 5.88 -5.34
N LYS A 186 -23.38 7.19 -5.57
CA LYS A 186 -22.80 7.80 -6.78
C LYS A 186 -21.35 7.42 -7.04
N ARG A 187 -20.56 7.25 -5.97
CA ARG A 187 -19.13 6.95 -6.04
C ARG A 187 -18.78 5.47 -5.85
N LEU A 188 -19.77 4.62 -5.59
CA LEU A 188 -19.55 3.17 -5.41
C LEU A 188 -19.09 2.52 -6.72
N ILE A 189 -18.09 1.66 -6.66
CA ILE A 189 -17.61 0.89 -7.82
C ILE A 189 -18.17 -0.53 -7.77
N ILE A 190 -17.94 -1.22 -6.65
CA ILE A 190 -18.40 -2.58 -6.40
C ILE A 190 -18.42 -2.86 -4.89
N GLU A 191 -19.30 -3.76 -4.47
CA GLU A 191 -19.25 -4.38 -3.15
C GLU A 191 -19.42 -5.91 -3.27
N ASN A 192 -18.83 -6.64 -2.33
CA ASN A 192 -19.13 -8.06 -2.10
C ASN A 192 -19.59 -8.27 -0.66
N SER A 193 -19.68 -9.50 -0.16
CA SER A 193 -20.20 -9.76 1.19
C SER A 193 -19.40 -9.05 2.30
N SER A 194 -18.09 -8.88 2.13
CA SER A 194 -17.21 -8.36 3.18
C SER A 194 -16.64 -6.96 2.92
N PHE A 195 -16.54 -6.52 1.66
CA PHE A 195 -15.87 -5.29 1.27
C PHE A 195 -16.73 -4.41 0.38
N ILE A 196 -16.43 -3.12 0.41
CA ILE A 196 -17.00 -2.08 -0.43
C ILE A 196 -15.87 -1.26 -1.03
N SER A 197 -15.99 -0.92 -2.31
CA SER A 197 -15.03 -0.11 -3.02
C SER A 197 -15.71 1.08 -3.69
N PHE A 198 -15.07 2.25 -3.57
CA PHE A 198 -15.55 3.51 -4.11
C PHE A 198 -14.40 4.47 -4.38
N ILE A 199 -14.64 5.47 -5.22
CA ILE A 199 -13.76 6.65 -5.31
C ILE A 199 -14.15 7.59 -4.17
N PRO A 200 -13.28 7.93 -3.21
CA PRO A 200 -13.72 8.79 -2.10
C PRO A 200 -14.10 10.18 -2.59
N PHE A 201 -15.08 10.82 -1.94
CA PHE A 201 -15.41 12.23 -2.18
C PHE A 201 -14.18 13.17 -2.15
N TYR A 202 -13.17 12.80 -1.35
CA TYR A 202 -11.90 13.53 -1.17
C TYR A 202 -10.73 12.91 -1.97
N ALA A 203 -11.02 12.28 -3.12
CA ALA A 203 -10.02 11.70 -4.00
C ALA A 203 -8.99 12.74 -4.48
N LYS A 204 -7.71 12.38 -4.32
CA LYS A 204 -6.55 13.18 -4.72
C LYS A 204 -6.04 12.79 -6.10
N TYR A 205 -6.22 11.52 -6.50
CA TYR A 205 -5.99 11.03 -7.86
C TYR A 205 -7.32 10.82 -8.61
N PRO A 206 -7.35 10.97 -9.94
CA PRO A 206 -8.57 10.87 -10.74
C PRO A 206 -9.34 9.56 -10.56
N TYR A 207 -8.62 8.44 -10.59
CA TYR A 207 -9.18 7.12 -10.33
C TYR A 207 -8.69 6.56 -8.97
N GLU A 208 -8.54 7.42 -7.95
CA GLU A 208 -8.25 6.99 -6.57
C GLU A 208 -9.36 6.06 -6.09
N VAL A 209 -9.03 4.80 -5.79
CA VAL A 209 -10.03 3.84 -5.31
C VAL A 209 -9.67 3.46 -3.89
N HIS A 210 -10.65 3.53 -3.00
CA HIS A 210 -10.54 2.98 -1.67
C HIS A 210 -11.33 1.67 -1.57
N ILE A 211 -10.82 0.74 -0.77
CA ILE A 211 -11.49 -0.50 -0.41
C ILE A 211 -11.56 -0.56 1.12
N TYR A 212 -12.77 -0.61 1.66
CA TYR A 212 -13.03 -0.73 3.08
C TYR A 212 -13.68 -2.07 3.39
N SER A 213 -13.33 -2.67 4.52
CA SER A 213 -14.13 -3.77 5.08
C SER A 213 -15.45 -3.21 5.61
N LYS A 214 -16.56 -3.90 5.36
CA LYS A 214 -17.88 -3.54 5.88
C LYS A 214 -17.94 -3.71 7.40
N ARG A 215 -17.26 -4.75 7.91
CA ARG A 215 -17.06 -4.94 9.34
C ARG A 215 -15.93 -4.04 9.83
N HIS A 216 -16.15 -3.41 10.99
CA HIS A 216 -15.11 -2.65 11.69
C HIS A 216 -13.98 -3.57 12.14
N ILE A 217 -12.85 -3.51 11.43
CA ILE A 217 -11.61 -4.21 11.76
C ILE A 217 -10.43 -3.26 11.60
N GLN A 218 -9.39 -3.49 12.36
CA GLN A 218 -8.22 -2.63 12.45
C GLN A 218 -7.02 -3.16 11.65
N THR A 219 -6.92 -4.48 11.50
CA THR A 219 -5.80 -5.15 10.81
C THR A 219 -6.24 -6.43 10.11
N LEU A 220 -5.41 -6.92 9.19
CA LEU A 220 -5.57 -8.23 8.53
C LEU A 220 -5.68 -9.41 9.51
N LEU A 221 -5.16 -9.27 10.75
CA LEU A 221 -5.21 -10.34 11.75
C LEU A 221 -6.63 -10.70 12.17
N GLN A 222 -7.57 -9.78 12.02
CA GLN A 222 -8.97 -9.96 12.42
C GLN A 222 -9.84 -10.56 11.31
N PHE A 223 -9.27 -10.84 10.13
CA PHE A 223 -10.00 -11.43 9.02
C PHE A 223 -10.42 -12.87 9.34
N THR A 224 -11.66 -13.18 9.00
CA THR A 224 -12.16 -14.53 8.82
C THR A 224 -11.66 -15.12 7.50
N LYS A 225 -11.80 -16.45 7.33
CA LYS A 225 -11.47 -17.10 6.05
C LYS A 225 -12.33 -16.58 4.89
N GLY A 226 -13.59 -16.21 5.15
CA GLY A 226 -14.48 -15.60 4.16
C GLY A 226 -13.98 -14.24 3.71
N GLU A 227 -13.59 -13.37 4.65
CA GLU A 227 -13.02 -12.06 4.33
C GLU A 227 -11.68 -12.15 3.58
N GLU A 228 -10.86 -13.17 3.82
CA GLU A 228 -9.64 -13.40 3.01
C GLU A 228 -9.97 -13.65 1.54
N LYS A 229 -11.00 -14.47 1.27
CA LYS A 229 -11.49 -14.76 -0.09
C LYS A 229 -12.16 -13.56 -0.73
N ASP A 230 -13.01 -12.86 0.02
CA ASP A 230 -13.69 -11.67 -0.46
C ASP A 230 -12.70 -10.53 -0.75
N LEU A 231 -11.61 -10.41 0.01
CA LEU A 231 -10.56 -9.45 -0.30
C LEU A 231 -9.86 -9.80 -1.61
N ALA A 232 -9.51 -11.07 -1.82
CA ALA A 232 -8.88 -11.52 -3.04
C ALA A 232 -9.75 -11.23 -4.28
N HIS A 233 -11.05 -11.50 -4.16
CA HIS A 233 -12.04 -11.19 -5.19
C HIS A 233 -12.09 -9.69 -5.50
N ILE A 234 -12.31 -8.82 -4.49
CA ILE A 234 -12.48 -7.38 -4.79
C ILE A 234 -11.20 -6.75 -5.34
N LEU A 235 -10.01 -7.17 -4.90
CA LEU A 235 -8.73 -6.74 -5.48
C LEU A 235 -8.60 -7.15 -6.95
N LYS A 236 -8.96 -8.39 -7.28
CA LYS A 236 -8.99 -8.89 -8.65
C LYS A 236 -9.91 -8.04 -9.54
N VAL A 237 -11.13 -7.77 -9.08
CA VAL A 237 -12.09 -6.97 -9.85
C VAL A 237 -11.58 -5.55 -10.08
N ILE A 238 -11.08 -4.88 -9.05
CA ILE A 238 -10.59 -3.49 -9.15
C ILE A 238 -9.38 -3.40 -10.09
N THR A 239 -8.40 -4.29 -9.94
CA THR A 239 -7.22 -4.31 -10.82
C THR A 239 -7.57 -4.64 -12.27
N LYS A 240 -8.55 -5.52 -12.50
CA LYS A 240 -9.04 -5.80 -13.86
C LYS A 240 -9.83 -4.63 -14.46
N LYS A 241 -10.64 -3.94 -13.66
CA LYS A 241 -11.33 -2.71 -14.08
C LYS A 241 -10.33 -1.63 -14.49
N TYR A 242 -9.24 -1.46 -13.75
CA TYR A 242 -8.17 -0.53 -14.13
C TYR A 242 -7.57 -0.87 -15.50
N ASP A 243 -7.20 -2.12 -15.75
CA ASP A 243 -6.62 -2.50 -17.05
C ASP A 243 -7.61 -2.29 -18.20
N ASN A 244 -8.89 -2.62 -17.97
CA ASN A 244 -9.95 -2.48 -18.96
C ASN A 244 -10.43 -1.03 -19.16
N LEU A 245 -10.08 -0.11 -18.26
CA LEU A 245 -10.46 1.30 -18.35
C LEU A 245 -9.90 1.93 -19.62
N PHE A 246 -8.62 1.66 -19.92
CA PHE A 246 -7.92 2.18 -21.09
C PHE A 246 -7.32 1.10 -22.02
N GLY A 247 -7.48 -0.18 -21.68
CA GLY A 247 -7.05 -1.30 -22.51
C GLY A 247 -5.55 -1.60 -22.47
N PHE A 248 -4.88 -1.31 -21.34
CA PHE A 248 -3.47 -1.61 -21.12
C PHE A 248 -3.21 -1.95 -19.64
N SER A 249 -2.04 -2.51 -19.33
CA SER A 249 -1.64 -2.80 -17.94
C SER A 249 -1.51 -1.51 -17.13
N PHE A 250 -2.51 -1.20 -16.33
CA PHE A 250 -2.70 0.11 -15.72
C PHE A 250 -1.81 0.28 -14.49
N PRO A 251 -0.94 1.30 -14.45
CA PRO A 251 -0.07 1.56 -13.30
C PRO A 251 -0.83 2.07 -12.09
N TYR A 252 -0.40 1.64 -10.91
CA TYR A 252 -0.96 2.12 -9.64
C TYR A 252 0.05 1.93 -8.50
N MET A 253 -0.14 2.72 -7.43
CA MET A 253 0.38 2.39 -6.11
C MET A 253 -0.78 1.87 -5.27
N MET A 254 -0.70 0.64 -4.76
CA MET A 254 -1.68 0.07 -3.84
C MET A 254 -1.08 0.06 -2.45
N VAL A 255 -1.78 0.58 -1.44
CA VAL A 255 -1.26 0.69 -0.07
C VAL A 255 -2.29 0.23 0.96
N PHE A 256 -1.82 -0.42 2.02
CA PHE A 256 -2.65 -0.90 3.12
C PHE A 256 -2.50 0.03 4.32
N HIS A 257 -3.61 0.58 4.79
CA HIS A 257 -3.68 1.39 5.98
C HIS A 257 -4.33 0.57 7.10
N GLN A 258 -3.54 0.27 8.13
CA GLN A 258 -3.92 -0.59 9.24
C GLN A 258 -3.55 0.07 10.57
N ALA A 259 -4.13 -0.40 11.68
CA ALA A 259 -3.74 0.07 12.99
C ALA A 259 -2.25 -0.25 13.28
N PRO A 260 -1.55 0.63 14.01
CA PRO A 260 -0.20 0.36 14.50
C PRO A 260 -0.11 -0.92 15.36
N VAL A 261 1.09 -1.47 15.45
CA VAL A 261 1.41 -2.71 16.18
C VAL A 261 2.21 -2.44 17.46
N ASP A 262 1.96 -1.29 18.11
CA ASP A 262 2.69 -0.84 19.30
C ASP A 262 1.94 -1.05 20.63
N ASP A 263 1.07 -2.07 20.68
CA ASP A 263 0.28 -2.49 21.85
C ASP A 263 -0.67 -1.43 22.43
N LYS A 264 -0.96 -0.36 21.68
CA LYS A 264 -1.93 0.68 22.08
C LYS A 264 -3.32 0.41 21.53
N ASP A 265 -4.32 1.06 22.14
CA ASP A 265 -5.69 1.03 21.65
C ASP A 265 -5.88 1.93 20.42
N TYR A 266 -6.32 1.30 19.33
CA TYR A 266 -6.72 1.91 18.07
C TYR A 266 -8.13 1.47 17.66
N SER A 267 -9.01 1.18 18.62
CA SER A 267 -10.43 0.86 18.42
C SER A 267 -11.17 1.86 17.54
N TYR A 268 -10.70 3.10 17.45
CA TYR A 268 -11.24 4.18 16.62
C TYR A 268 -10.75 4.18 15.16
N TYR A 269 -9.80 3.33 14.79
CA TYR A 269 -9.24 3.24 13.44
C TYR A 269 -9.82 2.04 12.67
N HIS A 270 -9.74 2.07 11.34
CA HIS A 270 -10.35 1.06 10.46
C HIS A 270 -9.41 0.73 9.31
N PHE A 271 -9.18 -0.55 9.11
CA PHE A 271 -8.49 -1.12 7.96
C PHE A 271 -9.06 -0.63 6.63
N HIS A 272 -8.18 -0.20 5.73
CA HIS A 272 -8.54 0.10 4.34
C HIS A 272 -7.36 -0.04 3.41
N ILE A 273 -7.66 -0.16 2.12
CA ILE A 273 -6.67 -0.18 1.04
C ILE A 273 -6.95 1.01 0.14
N GLU A 274 -5.90 1.71 -0.27
CA GLU A 274 -6.00 2.83 -1.20
C GLU A 274 -5.18 2.54 -2.46
N PHE A 275 -5.75 2.87 -3.62
CA PHE A 275 -5.07 2.87 -4.91
C PHE A 275 -4.84 4.29 -5.38
N TYR A 276 -3.61 4.58 -5.81
CA TYR A 276 -3.18 5.88 -6.33
C TYR A 276 -2.66 5.73 -7.77
N PRO A 277 -3.55 5.71 -8.76
CA PRO A 277 -3.12 5.61 -10.15
C PRO A 277 -2.67 6.96 -10.70
N PRO A 278 -1.56 7.02 -11.46
CA PRO A 278 -1.04 8.26 -12.00
C PRO A 278 -1.76 8.70 -13.27
N TYR A 279 -2.50 7.83 -13.98
CA TYR A 279 -3.19 8.20 -15.21
C TYR A 279 -4.50 8.95 -14.91
N ARG A 280 -4.70 10.08 -15.60
CA ARG A 280 -5.97 10.85 -15.58
C ARG A 280 -6.81 10.67 -16.84
N ALA A 281 -6.18 10.25 -17.93
CA ALA A 281 -6.78 9.81 -19.19
C ALA A 281 -5.79 8.86 -19.89
N LYS A 282 -6.20 8.19 -20.98
CA LYS A 282 -5.38 7.19 -21.70
C LYS A 282 -3.94 7.62 -21.94
N ASP A 283 -3.74 8.87 -22.39
CA ASP A 283 -2.41 9.39 -22.77
C ASP A 283 -1.93 10.52 -21.84
N LYS A 284 -2.52 10.65 -20.64
CA LYS A 284 -2.21 11.76 -19.72
C LYS A 284 -1.92 11.26 -18.32
N LEU A 285 -0.70 11.53 -17.86
CA LEU A 285 -0.29 11.35 -16.48
C LEU A 285 -0.64 12.60 -15.64
N LYS A 286 -0.92 12.34 -14.36
CA LYS A 286 -0.97 13.31 -13.28
C LYS A 286 0.38 13.28 -12.58
N PHE A 287 1.08 14.41 -12.62
CA PHE A 287 2.30 14.61 -11.85
C PHE A 287 1.97 15.36 -10.56
N ARG A 288 2.52 14.89 -9.43
CA ARG A 288 2.50 15.65 -8.18
C ARG A 288 3.59 16.72 -8.24
N ALA A 289 3.22 17.89 -8.74
CA ALA A 289 4.14 18.99 -8.93
C ALA A 289 4.26 19.81 -7.63
N SER A 290 4.56 21.10 -7.74
CA SER A 290 4.88 21.96 -6.61
C SER A 290 3.73 22.15 -5.62
N CYS A 291 2.47 22.17 -6.07
CA CYS A 291 1.32 22.33 -5.16
C CYS A 291 1.18 21.08 -4.26
N GLU A 292 1.20 19.90 -4.85
CA GLU A 292 1.06 18.62 -4.15
C GLU A 292 2.27 18.25 -3.29
N THR A 293 3.46 18.66 -3.73
CA THR A 293 4.73 18.26 -3.09
C THR A 293 5.21 19.31 -2.09
N GLY A 294 5.15 20.60 -2.44
CA GLY A 294 5.62 21.69 -1.59
C GLY A 294 4.55 22.22 -0.63
N ALA A 295 3.32 22.44 -1.10
CA ALA A 295 2.25 22.96 -0.25
C ALA A 295 1.43 21.84 0.45
N GLY A 296 1.47 20.62 -0.08
CA GLY A 296 0.71 19.48 0.44
C GLY A 296 -0.79 19.51 0.11
N THR A 297 -1.21 20.43 -0.76
CA THR A 297 -2.60 20.54 -1.27
C THR A 297 -2.70 19.84 -2.61
N PHE A 298 -3.75 19.02 -2.77
CA PHE A 298 -4.01 18.30 -4.01
C PHE A 298 -5.03 19.03 -4.86
N ILE A 299 -4.71 19.17 -6.15
CA ILE A 299 -5.66 19.66 -7.15
C ILE A 299 -6.13 18.44 -7.94
N ASN A 300 -7.40 18.07 -7.79
CA ASN A 300 -8.02 17.06 -8.65
C ASN A 300 -8.77 17.79 -9.76
N ASP A 301 -8.40 17.53 -11.01
CA ASP A 301 -8.97 18.13 -12.21
C ASP A 301 -10.15 17.33 -12.78
N THR A 302 -10.65 16.36 -12.00
CA THR A 302 -11.75 15.46 -12.38
C THR A 302 -12.77 15.34 -11.24
N SER A 303 -14.03 15.03 -11.58
CA SER A 303 -15.06 14.73 -10.59
C SER A 303 -14.93 13.27 -10.11
N PRO A 304 -14.85 13.02 -8.79
CA PRO A 304 -14.91 11.67 -8.23
C PRO A 304 -16.14 10.88 -8.67
N GLU A 305 -17.29 11.54 -8.81
CA GLU A 305 -18.56 10.94 -9.25
C GLU A 305 -18.49 10.45 -10.70
N GLU A 306 -18.00 11.29 -11.62
CA GLU A 306 -17.81 10.93 -13.02
C GLU A 306 -16.82 9.77 -13.18
N LYS A 307 -15.70 9.82 -12.45
CA LYS A 307 -14.67 8.78 -12.51
C LYS A 307 -15.13 7.46 -11.91
N ALA A 308 -15.98 7.50 -10.89
CA ALA A 308 -16.61 6.29 -10.35
C ALA A 308 -17.58 5.67 -11.35
N GLU A 309 -18.31 6.48 -12.11
CA GLU A 309 -19.18 5.99 -13.18
C GLU A 309 -18.39 5.31 -14.29
N GLU A 310 -17.28 5.90 -14.73
CA GLU A 310 -16.38 5.28 -15.71
C GLU A 310 -15.82 3.93 -15.19
N MET A 311 -15.38 3.87 -13.93
CA MET A 311 -14.91 2.63 -13.29
C MET A 311 -15.99 1.56 -13.18
N ARG A 312 -17.25 1.94 -12.94
CA ARG A 312 -18.38 0.99 -12.97
C ARG A 312 -18.58 0.40 -14.36
N ARG A 313 -18.51 1.23 -15.41
CA ARG A 313 -18.68 0.82 -16.81
C ARG A 313 -17.54 -0.06 -17.33
N ALA A 314 -16.31 0.12 -16.84
CA ALA A 314 -15.19 -0.76 -17.16
C ALA A 314 -15.50 -2.21 -16.73
N LYS A 315 -15.23 -3.20 -17.59
CA LYS A 315 -15.50 -4.60 -17.28
C LYS A 315 -14.61 -5.09 -16.12
N GLY A 316 -15.21 -5.74 -15.13
CA GLY A 316 -14.49 -6.56 -14.15
C GLY A 316 -14.39 -8.02 -14.62
N GLU A 317 -13.64 -8.84 -13.88
CA GLU A 317 -13.83 -10.29 -13.92
C GLU A 317 -15.00 -10.63 -12.96
N GLU A 318 -15.94 -11.47 -13.39
CA GLU A 318 -17.12 -11.85 -12.58
C GLU A 318 -16.81 -12.88 -11.49
#